data_AF-A0A2E0Q4I7-F1
#
_entry.id   AF-A0A2E0Q4I7-F1
#
_cell.length_a   1.000
_cell.length_b   1.000
_cell.length_c   1.000
_cell.angle_alpha   90.00
_cell.angle_beta   90.00
_cell.angle_gamma   90.00
#
_symmetry.space_group_name_H-M   'P 1'
#
loop_
_entity.id
_entity.type
_entity.pdbx_description
1 polymer ?
#
loop_
_entity_poly.entity_id
_entity_poly.type
_entity_poly.pdbx_seq_one_letter_code
_entity_poly.pdbx_strand_id
1 'polypeptide(L)'
;MWRRLLLPVSAGALAGFVAAFSFLSLTDLAAGSGLGQSREIGGLVGLLYAVTGIAVLLGSLNPAVGAKFLNVEDADELREQRRMLGYSSVALILLGGAMLLLALGGEGAPVSAPVAAIGAIVMVATAVVLSILMNRHTDELQRALSKDATATAFYLMLVIGGGWAIFAHLGMTAGPAPLDWLTMFAATLLVAAFWQTARRGMMLRGPN
;
A
#
# COMPACT_ATOMS: atom_id res chain seq x y z
N MET A 1 -23.37 -14.45 -1.87
CA MET A 1 -22.55 -13.22 -1.94
C MET A 1 -21.61 -13.08 -0.74
N TRP A 2 -22.11 -12.88 0.49
CA TRP A 2 -21.28 -12.76 1.71
C TRP A 2 -20.34 -13.97 1.93
N ARG A 3 -20.82 -15.19 1.68
CA ARG A 3 -20.01 -16.41 1.79
C ARG A 3 -18.75 -16.43 0.90
N ARG A 4 -18.80 -15.77 -0.27
CA ARG A 4 -17.65 -15.70 -1.19
C ARG A 4 -16.63 -14.63 -0.79
N LEU A 5 -17.07 -13.58 -0.08
CA LEU A 5 -16.21 -12.54 0.48
C LEU A 5 -15.57 -12.96 1.82
N LEU A 6 -16.20 -13.85 2.58
CA LEU A 6 -15.65 -14.34 3.85
C LEU A 6 -14.22 -14.88 3.70
N LEU A 7 -13.98 -15.68 2.66
CA LEU A 7 -12.69 -16.33 2.45
C LEU A 7 -11.56 -15.32 2.15
N PRO A 8 -11.65 -14.44 1.14
CA PRO A 8 -10.60 -13.44 0.88
C PRO A 8 -10.47 -12.40 2.00
N VAL A 9 -11.58 -11.97 2.63
CA VAL A 9 -11.53 -11.04 3.76
C VAL A 9 -10.85 -11.67 4.96
N SER A 10 -11.20 -12.91 5.32
CA SER A 10 -10.56 -13.62 6.43
C SER A 10 -9.08 -13.91 6.17
N ALA A 11 -8.73 -14.31 4.94
CA ALA A 11 -7.35 -14.57 4.55
C ALA A 11 -6.51 -13.28 4.58
N GLY A 12 -7.05 -12.18 4.07
CA GLY A 12 -6.41 -10.86 4.15
C GLY A 12 -6.26 -10.36 5.59
N ALA A 13 -7.30 -10.51 6.41
CA ALA A 13 -7.26 -10.12 7.83
C ALA A 13 -6.24 -10.95 8.61
N LEU A 14 -6.18 -12.26 8.39
CA LEU A 14 -5.21 -13.14 9.03
C LEU A 14 -3.78 -12.82 8.57
N ALA A 15 -3.55 -12.66 7.27
CA ALA A 15 -2.25 -12.31 6.73
C ALA A 15 -1.77 -10.95 7.26
N GLY A 16 -2.65 -9.95 7.28
CA GLY A 16 -2.38 -8.62 7.85
C GLY A 16 -2.08 -8.68 9.34
N PHE A 17 -2.85 -9.44 10.11
CA PHE A 17 -2.62 -9.64 11.55
C PHE A 17 -1.27 -10.29 11.82
N VAL A 18 -0.97 -11.41 11.16
CA VAL A 18 0.30 -12.13 11.33
C VAL A 18 1.48 -11.24 10.96
N ALA A 19 1.39 -10.52 9.84
CA ALA A 19 2.43 -9.61 9.39
C ALA A 19 2.65 -8.48 10.41
N ALA A 20 1.58 -7.80 10.84
CA ALA A 20 1.65 -6.70 11.80
C ALA A 20 2.18 -7.16 13.16
N PHE A 21 1.67 -8.28 13.68
CA PHE A 21 2.13 -8.86 14.94
C PHE A 21 3.61 -9.24 14.88
N SER A 22 4.05 -9.86 13.79
CA SER A 22 5.45 -10.24 13.59
C SER A 22 6.35 -9.01 13.51
N PHE A 23 5.93 -7.98 12.77
CA PHE A 23 6.68 -6.73 12.66
C PHE A 23 6.86 -6.08 14.03
N LEU A 24 5.77 -5.83 14.76
CA LEU A 24 5.81 -5.19 16.08
C LEU A 24 6.63 -6.00 17.10
N SER A 25 6.43 -7.33 17.14
CA SER A 25 7.17 -8.20 18.05
C SER A 25 8.68 -8.19 17.77
N LEU A 26 9.08 -8.23 16.50
CA LEU A 26 10.49 -8.18 16.11
C LEU A 26 11.13 -6.83 16.43
N THR A 27 10.38 -5.74 16.25
CA THR A 27 10.89 -4.39 16.53
C THR A 27 11.01 -4.12 18.03
N ASP A 28 10.09 -4.64 18.84
CA ASP A 28 10.15 -4.56 20.30
C ASP A 28 11.37 -5.33 20.83
N LEU A 29 11.62 -6.53 20.32
CA LEU A 29 12.80 -7.33 20.64
C LEU A 29 14.12 -6.64 20.26
N ALA A 30 14.15 -5.97 19.10
CA ALA A 30 15.37 -5.35 18.58
C ALA A 30 15.68 -3.98 19.21
N ALA A 31 14.65 -3.18 19.53
CA ALA A 31 14.82 -1.80 20.00
C ALA A 31 14.66 -1.64 21.52
N GLY A 32 14.19 -2.66 22.24
CA GLY A 32 14.02 -2.67 23.71
C GLY A 32 12.94 -1.73 24.26
N SER A 33 12.58 -0.67 23.53
CA SER A 33 11.56 0.34 23.87
C SER A 33 10.63 0.70 22.71
N GLY A 34 10.63 -0.11 21.63
CA GLY A 34 9.89 0.16 20.39
C GLY A 34 10.63 1.12 19.44
N LEU A 35 10.08 1.34 18.24
CA LEU A 35 10.67 2.25 17.24
C LEU A 35 10.12 3.68 17.34
N GLY A 36 9.10 3.89 18.18
CA GLY A 36 8.36 5.14 18.27
C GLY A 36 7.23 5.19 17.25
N GLN A 37 6.20 5.97 17.59
CA GLN A 37 4.90 5.94 16.93
C GLN A 37 4.95 6.17 15.41
N SER A 38 5.70 7.17 14.94
CA SER A 38 5.81 7.46 13.49
C SER A 38 6.45 6.32 12.71
N ARG A 39 7.48 5.67 13.26
CA ARG A 39 8.17 4.54 12.61
C ARG A 39 7.29 3.30 12.60
N GLU A 40 6.58 3.03 13.68
CA GLU A 40 5.63 1.91 13.77
C GLU A 40 4.48 2.05 12.78
N ILE A 41 3.82 3.21 12.73
CA ILE A 41 2.72 3.46 11.79
C ILE A 41 3.24 3.40 10.34
N GLY A 42 4.36 4.05 10.05
CA GLY A 42 4.97 4.01 8.72
C GLY A 42 5.35 2.59 8.27
N GLY A 43 5.90 1.80 9.19
CA GLY A 43 6.23 0.38 8.96
C GLY A 43 4.99 -0.46 8.69
N LEU A 44 3.92 -0.29 9.46
CA LEU A 44 2.65 -1.02 9.26
C LEU A 44 1.98 -0.66 7.94
N VAL A 45 1.98 0.61 7.54
CA VAL A 45 1.48 1.03 6.21
C VAL A 45 2.34 0.43 5.10
N GLY A 46 3.67 0.45 5.25
CA GLY A 46 4.59 -0.20 4.32
C GLY A 46 4.33 -1.70 4.19
N LEU A 47 4.08 -2.38 5.31
CA LEU A 47 3.75 -3.80 5.33
C LEU A 47 2.44 -4.10 4.62
N LEU A 48 1.41 -3.25 4.80
CA LEU A 48 0.14 -3.40 4.10
C LEU A 48 0.33 -3.31 2.58
N TYR A 49 1.14 -2.36 2.11
CA TYR A 49 1.52 -2.27 0.69
C TYR A 49 2.25 -3.54 0.21
N ALA A 50 3.24 -4.00 0.97
CA ALA A 50 4.03 -5.18 0.62
C ALA A 50 3.19 -6.46 0.58
N VAL A 51 2.37 -6.71 1.59
CA VAL A 51 1.46 -7.87 1.66
C VAL A 51 0.45 -7.83 0.53
N THR A 52 -0.13 -6.64 0.26
CA THR A 52 -1.07 -6.47 -0.87
C THR A 52 -0.39 -6.77 -2.20
N GLY A 53 0.80 -6.20 -2.44
CA GLY A 53 1.56 -6.45 -3.65
C GLY A 53 1.97 -7.91 -3.82
N ILE A 54 2.41 -8.59 -2.75
CA ILE A 54 2.73 -10.03 -2.78
C ILE A 54 1.48 -10.85 -3.10
N ALA A 55 0.36 -10.56 -2.45
CA ALA A 55 -0.89 -11.28 -2.67
C ALA A 55 -1.38 -11.17 -4.12
N VAL A 56 -1.34 -9.95 -4.69
CA VAL A 56 -1.72 -9.73 -6.11
C VAL A 56 -0.70 -10.37 -7.05
N LEU A 57 0.59 -10.30 -6.74
CA LEU A 57 1.64 -10.93 -7.57
C LEU A 57 1.43 -12.44 -7.64
N LEU A 58 1.25 -13.10 -6.48
CA LEU A 58 0.99 -14.54 -6.41
C LEU A 58 -0.30 -14.93 -7.16
N GLY A 59 -1.37 -14.13 -7.01
CA GLY A 59 -2.61 -14.34 -7.76
C GLY A 59 -2.43 -14.20 -9.27
N SER A 60 -1.59 -13.27 -9.73
CA SER A 60 -1.29 -13.07 -11.16
C SER A 60 -0.37 -14.14 -11.76
N LEU A 61 0.47 -14.79 -10.94
CA LEU A 61 1.38 -15.85 -11.40
C LEU A 61 0.65 -17.16 -11.67
N ASN A 62 -0.41 -17.44 -10.92
CA ASN A 62 -1.27 -18.60 -11.12
C ASN A 62 -2.75 -18.17 -11.28
N PRO A 63 -3.19 -17.89 -12.52
CA PRO A 63 -4.55 -17.40 -12.80
C PRO A 63 -5.68 -18.31 -12.28
N ALA A 64 -5.47 -19.62 -12.21
CA ALA A 64 -6.48 -20.57 -11.73
C ALA A 64 -6.72 -20.44 -10.21
N VAL A 65 -5.66 -20.16 -9.45
CA VAL A 65 -5.75 -19.89 -8.00
C VAL A 65 -6.13 -18.43 -7.76
N GLY A 66 -5.56 -17.51 -8.55
CA GLY A 66 -5.83 -16.09 -8.54
C GLY A 66 -7.30 -15.75 -8.76
N ALA A 67 -7.98 -16.40 -9.70
CA ALA A 67 -9.40 -16.13 -9.97
C ALA A 67 -10.28 -16.36 -8.74
N LYS A 68 -9.97 -17.41 -7.97
CA LYS A 68 -10.69 -17.72 -6.72
C LYS A 68 -10.31 -16.78 -5.58
N PHE A 69 -9.03 -16.45 -5.45
CA PHE A 69 -8.51 -15.65 -4.34
C PHE A 69 -8.79 -14.15 -4.51
N LEU A 70 -8.59 -13.63 -5.72
CA LEU A 70 -8.85 -12.25 -6.11
C LEU A 70 -10.32 -12.01 -6.49
N ASN A 71 -11.16 -13.04 -6.45
CA ASN A 71 -12.58 -12.98 -6.78
C ASN A 71 -12.84 -12.35 -8.17
N VAL A 72 -12.11 -12.84 -9.18
CA VAL A 72 -12.27 -12.45 -10.60
C VAL A 72 -13.19 -13.45 -11.29
N GLU A 73 -14.00 -12.97 -12.22
CA GLU A 73 -15.05 -13.76 -12.88
C GLU A 73 -14.46 -14.85 -13.80
N ASP A 74 -13.39 -14.52 -14.53
CA ASP A 74 -12.69 -15.46 -15.40
C ASP A 74 -11.16 -15.42 -15.17
N ALA A 75 -10.53 -16.59 -15.16
CA ALA A 75 -9.07 -16.71 -15.12
C ALA A 75 -8.41 -16.17 -16.39
N ASP A 76 -9.14 -16.09 -17.50
CA ASP A 76 -8.65 -15.50 -18.75
C ASP A 76 -8.47 -13.98 -18.65
N GLU A 77 -9.30 -13.26 -17.88
CA GLU A 77 -9.09 -11.83 -17.58
C GLU A 77 -7.76 -11.61 -16.86
N LEU A 78 -7.44 -12.48 -15.90
CA LEU A 78 -6.15 -12.43 -15.18
C LEU A 78 -4.97 -12.73 -16.10
N ARG A 79 -5.15 -13.58 -17.13
CA ARG A 79 -4.10 -13.86 -18.11
C ARG A 79 -3.83 -12.65 -19.00
N GLU A 80 -4.87 -11.95 -19.44
CA GLU A 80 -4.76 -10.75 -20.25
C GLU A 80 -4.11 -9.60 -19.46
N GLN A 81 -4.54 -9.40 -18.21
CA GLN A 81 -4.03 -8.33 -17.35
C GLN A 81 -2.71 -8.67 -16.64
N ARG A 82 -2.14 -9.86 -16.86
CA ARG A 82 -0.98 -10.37 -16.12
C ARG A 82 0.21 -9.41 -16.12
N ARG A 83 0.49 -8.76 -17.26
CA ARG A 83 1.61 -7.79 -17.37
C ARG A 83 1.36 -6.55 -16.53
N MET A 84 0.15 -5.99 -16.62
CA MET A 84 -0.25 -4.82 -15.83
C MET A 84 -0.23 -5.14 -14.33
N LEU A 85 -0.85 -6.24 -13.93
CA LEU A 85 -0.88 -6.69 -12.54
C LEU A 85 0.53 -7.01 -12.01
N GLY A 86 1.41 -7.59 -12.83
CA GLY A 86 2.80 -7.82 -12.48
C GLY A 86 3.54 -6.51 -12.17
N TYR A 87 3.47 -5.52 -13.06
CA TYR A 87 4.09 -4.21 -12.82
C TYR A 87 3.53 -3.50 -11.59
N SER A 88 2.20 -3.47 -11.45
CA SER A 88 1.50 -2.90 -10.28
C SER A 88 1.94 -3.56 -8.97
N SER A 89 1.96 -4.89 -8.94
CA SER A 89 2.28 -5.66 -7.74
C SER A 89 3.72 -5.44 -7.30
N VAL A 90 4.67 -5.46 -8.25
CA VAL A 90 6.09 -5.18 -7.94
C VAL A 90 6.27 -3.74 -7.49
N ALA A 91 5.57 -2.78 -8.10
CA ALA A 91 5.60 -1.38 -7.65
C ALA A 91 5.06 -1.23 -6.21
N LEU A 92 3.96 -1.90 -5.86
CA LEU A 92 3.42 -1.91 -4.50
C LEU A 92 4.39 -2.52 -3.49
N ILE A 93 5.04 -3.63 -3.84
CA ILE A 93 6.08 -4.25 -2.99
C ILE A 93 7.24 -3.30 -2.77
N LEU A 94 7.71 -2.62 -3.82
CA LEU A 94 8.81 -1.65 -3.71
C LEU A 94 8.42 -0.44 -2.86
N LEU A 95 7.21 0.09 -3.03
CA LEU A 95 6.72 1.20 -2.19
C LEU A 95 6.57 0.78 -0.72
N GLY A 96 6.04 -0.42 -0.47
CA GLY A 96 5.95 -0.98 0.88
C GLY A 96 7.32 -1.23 1.51
N GLY A 97 8.25 -1.78 0.71
CA GLY A 97 9.65 -1.98 1.09
C GLY A 97 10.37 -0.68 1.40
N ALA A 98 10.14 0.39 0.62
CA ALA A 98 10.71 1.71 0.89
C ALA A 98 10.24 2.26 2.24
N MET A 99 8.95 2.15 2.55
CA MET A 99 8.39 2.56 3.83
C MET A 99 8.93 1.74 5.00
N LEU A 100 9.04 0.41 4.85
CA LEU A 100 9.65 -0.47 5.86
C LEU A 100 11.13 -0.12 6.11
N LEU A 101 11.89 0.13 5.04
CA LEU A 101 13.29 0.49 5.12
C LEU A 101 13.50 1.83 5.85
N LEU A 102 12.61 2.81 5.60
CA LEU A 102 12.62 4.10 6.30
C LEU A 102 12.19 3.96 7.77
N ALA A 103 11.22 3.09 8.07
CA ALA A 103 10.79 2.81 9.44
C ALA A 103 11.89 2.12 10.26
N LEU A 104 12.68 1.24 9.63
CA LEU A 104 13.80 0.53 10.23
C LEU A 104 15.13 1.28 10.12
N GLY A 105 15.10 2.50 9.57
CA GLY A 105 16.26 3.31 9.27
C GLY A 105 16.50 4.44 10.27
N GLY A 106 17.77 4.72 10.56
CA GLY A 106 18.19 5.88 11.33
C GLY A 106 18.89 5.54 12.64
N GLU A 107 19.05 6.55 13.49
CA GLU A 107 19.68 6.36 14.80
C GLU A 107 18.87 5.40 15.67
N GLY A 108 19.58 4.47 16.34
CA GLY A 108 18.99 3.42 17.17
C GLY A 108 18.27 2.30 16.41
N ALA A 109 18.30 2.30 15.07
CA ALA A 109 17.58 1.34 14.24
C ALA A 109 18.54 0.32 13.58
N PRO A 110 18.06 -0.86 13.14
CA PRO A 110 18.92 -1.90 12.57
C PRO A 110 19.52 -1.53 11.21
N VAL A 111 18.94 -0.54 10.50
CA VAL A 111 19.44 -0.06 9.20
C VAL A 111 20.04 1.34 9.35
N SER A 112 21.25 1.54 8.83
CA SER A 112 21.90 2.85 8.87
C SER A 112 21.13 3.89 8.03
N ALA A 113 21.15 5.15 8.46
CA ALA A 113 20.42 6.23 7.77
C ALA A 113 20.75 6.35 6.27
N PRO A 114 22.03 6.27 5.82
CA PRO A 114 22.35 6.37 4.39
C PRO A 114 21.79 5.21 3.58
N VAL A 115 21.86 3.98 4.12
CA VAL A 115 21.34 2.77 3.44
C VAL A 115 19.82 2.85 3.33
N ALA A 116 19.14 3.27 4.40
CA ALA A 116 17.69 3.47 4.39
C ALA A 116 17.26 4.54 3.37
N ALA A 117 17.95 5.68 3.33
CA ALA A 117 17.63 6.75 2.39
C ALA A 117 17.86 6.32 0.93
N ILE A 118 19.04 5.80 0.60
CA ILE A 118 19.39 5.37 -0.76
C ILE A 118 18.47 4.23 -1.22
N GLY A 119 18.26 3.23 -0.37
CA GLY A 119 17.41 2.09 -0.70
C GLY A 119 15.96 2.51 -0.97
N ALA A 120 15.40 3.38 -0.12
CA ALA A 120 14.05 3.89 -0.32
C ALA A 120 13.92 4.70 -1.61
N ILE A 121 14.90 5.57 -1.92
CA ILE A 121 14.92 6.36 -3.17
C ILE A 121 14.96 5.43 -4.39
N VAL A 122 15.84 4.42 -4.39
CA VAL A 122 15.95 3.47 -5.51
C VAL A 122 14.67 2.67 -5.68
N MET A 123 14.05 2.21 -4.59
CA MET A 123 12.78 1.48 -4.63
C MET A 123 11.64 2.35 -5.18
N VAL A 124 11.51 3.59 -4.71
CA VAL A 124 10.51 4.54 -5.21
C VAL A 124 10.74 4.87 -6.68
N ALA A 125 11.99 5.17 -7.08
CA ALA A 125 12.33 5.45 -8.47
C ALA A 125 11.97 4.27 -9.39
N THR A 126 12.26 3.05 -8.94
CA THR A 126 11.93 1.83 -9.68
C THR A 126 10.41 1.63 -9.77
N ALA A 127 9.67 1.84 -8.67
CA ALA A 127 8.21 1.79 -8.67
C ALA A 127 7.58 2.79 -9.65
N VAL A 128 8.15 4.00 -9.75
CA VAL A 128 7.74 5.01 -10.74
C VAL A 128 7.99 4.53 -12.15
N VAL A 129 9.18 3.98 -12.45
CA VAL A 129 9.49 3.41 -13.77
C VAL A 129 8.51 2.29 -14.14
N LEU A 130 8.25 1.36 -13.22
CA LEU A 130 7.27 0.28 -13.44
C LEU A 130 5.86 0.82 -13.68
N SER A 131 5.45 1.88 -12.98
CA SER A 131 4.16 2.53 -13.19
C SER A 131 4.05 3.20 -14.56
N ILE A 132 5.15 3.77 -15.06
CA ILE A 132 5.22 4.32 -16.43
C ILE A 132 5.10 3.21 -17.47
N LEU A 133 5.78 2.08 -17.26
CA LEU A 133 5.69 0.92 -18.15
C LEU A 133 4.28 0.30 -18.14
N MET A 134 3.66 0.24 -16.95
CA MET A 134 2.30 -0.26 -16.75
C MET A 134 1.25 0.51 -17.55
N ASN A 135 1.42 1.83 -17.73
CA ASN A 135 0.46 2.68 -18.45
C ASN A 135 0.17 2.21 -19.88
N ARG A 136 1.08 1.48 -20.54
CA ARG A 136 0.86 0.92 -21.88
C ARG A 136 -0.09 -0.28 -21.90
N HIS A 137 -0.32 -0.87 -20.73
CA HIS A 137 -1.15 -2.06 -20.52
C HIS A 137 -2.40 -1.76 -19.69
N THR A 138 -2.67 -0.49 -19.41
CA THR A 138 -3.83 -0.03 -18.64
C THR A 138 -4.90 0.43 -19.60
N ASP A 139 -6.13 -0.07 -19.44
CA ASP A 139 -7.27 0.35 -20.25
C ASP A 139 -7.76 1.77 -19.87
N GLU A 140 -8.71 2.30 -20.64
CA GLU A 140 -9.25 3.65 -20.39
C GLU A 140 -10.01 3.77 -19.07
N LEU A 141 -10.71 2.71 -18.66
CA LEU A 141 -11.51 2.69 -17.44
C LEU A 141 -10.62 2.76 -16.19
N GLN A 142 -9.59 1.91 -16.13
CA GLN A 142 -8.59 1.84 -15.08
C GLN A 142 -7.74 3.11 -15.03
N ARG A 143 -7.42 3.69 -16.18
CA ARG A 143 -6.70 4.96 -16.25
C ARG A 143 -7.54 6.12 -15.69
N ALA A 144 -8.83 6.15 -16.01
CA ALA A 144 -9.75 7.13 -15.44
C ALA A 144 -9.93 6.92 -13.93
N LEU A 145 -10.08 5.67 -13.48
CA LEU A 145 -10.17 5.32 -12.06
C LEU A 145 -8.93 5.76 -11.29
N SER A 146 -7.74 5.53 -11.85
CA SER A 146 -6.46 5.91 -11.23
C SER A 146 -6.34 7.43 -11.07
N LYS A 147 -6.81 8.20 -12.06
CA LYS A 147 -6.88 9.68 -11.97
C LYS A 147 -7.82 10.13 -10.86
N ASP A 148 -9.02 9.55 -10.79
CA ASP A 148 -10.00 9.88 -9.75
C ASP A 148 -9.49 9.52 -8.34
N ALA A 149 -8.83 8.36 -8.20
CA ALA A 149 -8.21 7.95 -6.95
C ALA A 149 -7.08 8.90 -6.54
N THR A 150 -6.22 9.28 -7.48
CA THR A 150 -5.14 10.24 -7.19
C THR A 150 -5.68 11.62 -6.79
N ALA A 151 -6.72 12.11 -7.47
CA ALA A 151 -7.37 13.37 -7.12
C ALA A 151 -8.02 13.30 -5.73
N THR A 152 -8.68 12.18 -5.41
CA THR A 152 -9.29 11.95 -4.09
C THR A 152 -8.24 11.89 -2.99
N ALA A 153 -7.12 11.19 -3.23
CA ALA A 153 -6.01 11.12 -2.29
C ALA A 153 -5.41 12.51 -2.04
N PHE A 154 -5.26 13.33 -3.08
CA PHE A 154 -4.82 14.71 -2.95
C PHE A 154 -5.75 15.54 -2.05
N TYR A 155 -7.08 15.45 -2.24
CA TYR A 155 -8.03 16.15 -1.39
C TYR A 155 -8.01 15.63 0.05
N LEU A 156 -7.91 14.32 0.26
CA LEU A 156 -7.76 13.75 1.61
C LEU A 156 -6.47 14.23 2.27
N MET A 157 -5.36 14.29 1.53
CA MET A 157 -4.08 14.79 2.02
C MET A 157 -4.16 16.28 2.39
N LEU A 158 -4.84 17.09 1.58
CA LEU A 158 -5.06 18.51 1.87
C LEU A 158 -5.86 18.69 3.16
N VAL A 159 -6.93 17.91 3.36
CA VAL A 159 -7.77 18.00 4.55
C VAL A 159 -7.04 17.48 5.80
N ILE A 160 -6.44 16.30 5.72
CA ILE A 160 -5.81 15.64 6.87
C ILE A 160 -4.44 16.26 7.16
N GLY A 161 -3.52 16.19 6.19
CA GLY A 161 -2.16 16.71 6.34
C GLY A 161 -2.11 18.23 6.38
N GLY A 162 -2.85 18.91 5.50
CA GLY A 162 -2.96 20.38 5.53
C GLY A 162 -3.69 20.89 6.77
N GLY A 163 -4.77 20.23 7.19
CA GLY A 163 -5.46 20.53 8.44
C GLY A 163 -4.54 20.40 9.65
N TRP A 164 -3.81 19.29 9.77
CA TRP A 164 -2.81 19.11 10.84
C TRP A 164 -1.72 20.18 10.78
N ALA A 165 -1.20 20.50 9.59
CA ALA A 165 -0.20 21.56 9.42
C ALA A 165 -0.69 22.93 9.93
N ILE A 166 -1.97 23.27 9.76
CA ILE A 166 -2.55 24.50 10.33
C ILE A 166 -2.48 24.48 11.86
N PHE A 167 -2.96 23.40 12.50
CA PHE A 167 -2.92 23.30 13.97
C PHE A 167 -1.50 23.31 14.53
N ALA A 168 -0.56 22.65 13.84
CA ALA A 168 0.85 22.66 14.20
C ALA A 168 1.47 24.06 14.04
N HIS A 169 1.16 24.77 12.95
CA HIS A 169 1.63 26.14 12.73
C HIS A 169 1.12 27.12 13.80
N LEU A 170 -0.10 26.91 14.29
CA LEU A 170 -0.69 27.69 15.38
C LEU A 170 -0.23 27.27 16.78
N GLY A 171 0.65 26.27 16.89
CA GLY A 171 1.17 25.77 18.18
C GLY A 171 0.15 24.97 19.00
N MET A 172 -0.95 24.50 18.38
CA MET A 172 -2.00 23.73 19.07
C MET A 172 -1.65 22.24 19.18
N THR A 173 -0.82 21.73 18.28
CA THR A 173 -0.36 20.33 18.27
C THR A 173 1.10 20.25 17.84
N ALA A 174 1.77 19.14 18.14
CA ALA A 174 3.08 18.86 17.54
C ALA A 174 2.95 18.75 16.01
N GLY A 175 4.00 19.19 15.31
CA GLY A 175 4.09 19.01 13.86
C GLY A 175 4.28 17.54 13.49
N PRO A 176 3.70 17.07 12.37
CA PRO A 176 3.94 15.72 11.87
C PRO A 176 5.43 15.50 11.61
N ALA A 177 5.95 14.35 12.02
CA ALA A 177 7.32 13.96 11.72
C ALA A 177 7.50 13.81 10.19
N PRO A 178 8.73 13.92 9.66
CA PRO A 178 8.97 13.77 8.22
C PRO A 178 8.45 12.45 7.64
N LEU A 179 8.54 11.35 8.41
CA LEU A 179 7.99 10.05 8.01
C LEU A 179 6.46 10.01 7.99
N ASP A 180 5.79 10.80 8.84
CA ASP A 180 4.33 10.87 8.89
C ASP A 180 3.77 11.44 7.58
N TRP A 181 4.47 12.38 6.95
CA TRP A 181 4.08 12.89 5.63
C TRP A 181 4.05 11.79 4.57
N LEU A 182 5.13 11.00 4.48
CA LEU A 182 5.20 9.88 3.54
C LEU A 182 4.12 8.84 3.83
N THR A 183 3.88 8.58 5.12
CA THR A 183 2.84 7.66 5.58
C THR A 183 1.45 8.16 5.21
N MET A 184 1.15 9.44 5.38
CA MET A 184 -0.13 10.04 4.99
C MET A 184 -0.36 9.97 3.48
N PHE A 185 0.66 10.23 2.66
CA PHE A 185 0.54 10.06 1.21
C PHE A 185 0.20 8.61 0.82
N ALA A 186 0.89 7.63 1.41
CA ALA A 186 0.62 6.22 1.17
C ALA A 186 -0.78 5.81 1.65
N ALA A 187 -1.15 6.19 2.87
CA ALA A 187 -2.45 5.83 3.45
C ALA A 187 -3.62 6.47 2.69
N THR A 188 -3.53 7.75 2.34
CA THR A 188 -4.59 8.46 1.60
C THR A 188 -4.77 7.92 0.18
N LEU A 189 -3.68 7.49 -0.49
CA LEU A 189 -3.76 6.81 -1.78
C LEU A 189 -4.50 5.47 -1.68
N LEU A 190 -4.21 4.65 -0.67
CA LEU A 190 -4.95 3.39 -0.43
C LEU A 190 -6.43 3.66 -0.21
N VAL A 191 -6.75 4.55 0.74
CA VAL A 191 -8.14 4.90 1.06
C VAL A 191 -8.87 5.39 -0.19
N ALA A 192 -8.24 6.26 -0.97
CA ALA A 192 -8.82 6.78 -2.20
C ALA A 192 -9.04 5.71 -3.27
N ALA A 193 -8.11 4.76 -3.41
CA ALA A 193 -8.24 3.65 -4.35
C ALA A 193 -9.45 2.77 -3.99
N PHE A 194 -9.62 2.40 -2.72
CA PHE A 194 -10.80 1.67 -2.26
C PHE A 194 -12.07 2.51 -2.42
N TRP A 195 -12.05 3.79 -2.01
CA TRP A 195 -13.21 4.68 -2.13
C TRP A 195 -13.71 4.76 -3.57
N GLN A 196 -12.84 5.06 -4.54
CA GLN A 196 -13.27 5.24 -5.92
C GLN A 196 -13.70 3.92 -6.56
N THR A 197 -13.05 2.82 -6.21
CA THR A 197 -13.46 1.48 -6.66
C THR A 197 -14.85 1.12 -6.14
N ALA A 198 -15.14 1.43 -4.87
CA ALA A 198 -16.45 1.22 -4.25
C ALA A 198 -17.52 2.11 -4.90
N ARG A 199 -17.21 3.40 -5.10
CA ARG A 199 -18.13 4.39 -5.68
C ARG A 199 -18.59 4.02 -7.10
N ARG A 200 -17.74 3.35 -7.88
CA ARG A 200 -18.09 2.84 -9.21
C ARG A 200 -18.79 1.47 -9.19
N GLY A 201 -19.08 0.92 -8.01
CA GLY A 201 -19.79 -0.36 -7.85
C GLY A 201 -18.97 -1.59 -8.19
N MET A 202 -17.63 -1.46 -8.30
CA MET A 202 -16.75 -2.57 -8.74
C MET A 202 -16.42 -3.56 -7.61
N MET A 203 -16.66 -3.20 -6.33
CA MET A 203 -16.41 -4.10 -5.19
C MET A 203 -17.51 -5.14 -4.95
N LEU A 204 -18.72 -4.88 -5.44
CA LEU A 204 -19.92 -5.66 -5.12
C LEU A 204 -20.47 -6.41 -6.33
N ARG A 205 -19.81 -6.39 -7.49
CA ARG A 205 -20.21 -7.23 -8.62
C ARG A 205 -19.46 -8.56 -8.54
N GLY A 206 -20.06 -9.53 -7.86
CA GLY A 206 -19.80 -10.95 -8.14
C GLY A 206 -20.83 -11.46 -9.15
N PRO A 207 -20.52 -12.50 -9.94
CA PRO A 207 -21.41 -12.99 -10.98
C PRO A 207 -22.77 -13.42 -10.40
N ASN A 208 -23.83 -13.14 -11.16
CA ASN A 208 -25.11 -13.82 -11.01
C ASN A 208 -24.94 -15.29 -11.36
#